data_AF-A0A921RSS0-F1
#
_entry.id   AF-A0A921RSS0-F1
#
_cell.length_a   1.000
_cell.length_b   1.000
_cell.length_c   1.000
_cell.angle_alpha   90.00
_cell.angle_beta   90.00
_cell.angle_gamma   90.00
#
_symmetry.space_group_name_H-M   'P 1'
#
loop_
_entity.id
_entity.type
_entity.pdbx_description
1 polymer ?
#
loop_
_entity_poly.entity_id
_entity_poly.type
_entity_poly.pdbx_seq_one_letter_code
_entity_poly.pdbx_strand_id
1 'polypeptide(L)'
;MAARSLLLYALLLALATAAPSHGLTQADVAKRLKEELSQRNRGHEMLESWNGDPCSPSTWEGFSCEPKDGGQVVVKLNFSSKNLQGPIPAAIGNLTELNEIYLQYNNFTGFIPASFSALGHLQKLSVICNPLLSYKQPDGFSSGVNFSHGGCATQEYYSSPAEEYQSPPAVASQRVFVIGGVAGGSLACTVALGSFFVCFNKRERRSPKKDCSSTTNPVFQECSVDTTNPAVQQFSFKSIQTATGSFKTLIGEGGFGSVYRGALANGQEVAVKVRSTSSTQGTREFNNELRLLSAVWHENLVPLIGYCCEKDQQILVYPFMSNGSLQDRLYGEASKRKVLDWPTRLSVCIGAARGLVYLHNFAGRCVIHRDIKSSNILLDHSMCGKVADFGFSKYAPQEGDSNPSMEVRGTAGYLDPEYYSTQVLSTRSDVFSFGVVLLEIVTGREPLDVKRPRAEWSLVEWAKPYITEYKIEEMVDPGIKGQYCSEAMWRVLEVASVCTEPFSTFRPTMEDVLRELEDALIIENNASEYMRSIESTGTLGSNRYQSIDRKMFASGSARIDSTKGHLQTMPPSLPR
;
A
#
# COMPACT_ATOMS: atom_id res chain seq x y z
N MET A 1 -55.17 9.54 -65.36
CA MET A 1 -54.07 8.61 -65.00
C MET A 1 -52.80 9.30 -64.45
N ALA A 2 -52.86 10.55 -63.98
CA ALA A 2 -51.70 11.22 -63.35
C ALA A 2 -51.78 11.29 -61.81
N ALA A 3 -52.98 11.18 -61.21
CA ALA A 3 -53.16 11.30 -59.76
C ALA A 3 -52.88 10.00 -58.96
N ARG A 4 -52.81 8.83 -59.62
CA ARG A 4 -52.51 7.54 -58.96
C ARG A 4 -51.02 7.21 -58.88
N SER A 5 -50.17 7.89 -59.65
CA SER A 5 -48.71 7.65 -59.63
C SER A 5 -48.00 8.48 -58.56
N LEU A 6 -48.52 9.68 -58.23
CA LEU A 6 -48.00 10.52 -57.15
C LEU A 6 -48.27 9.96 -55.74
N LEU A 7 -49.37 9.23 -55.56
CA LEU A 7 -49.72 8.61 -54.28
C LEU A 7 -48.86 7.37 -53.98
N LEU A 8 -48.42 6.62 -55.00
CA LEU A 8 -47.47 5.53 -54.82
C LEU A 8 -46.04 6.03 -54.56
N TYR A 9 -45.64 7.14 -55.17
CA TYR A 9 -44.33 7.75 -54.92
C TYR A 9 -44.25 8.39 -53.53
N ALA A 10 -45.35 9.00 -53.05
CA ALA A 10 -45.44 9.52 -51.69
C ALA A 10 -45.51 8.41 -50.62
N LEU A 11 -46.16 7.27 -50.90
CA LEU A 11 -46.16 6.12 -49.97
C LEU A 11 -44.81 5.38 -49.92
N LEU A 12 -44.07 5.31 -51.04
CA LEU A 12 -42.73 4.70 -51.07
C LEU A 12 -41.65 5.60 -50.42
N LEU A 13 -41.83 6.92 -50.42
CA LEU A 13 -41.00 7.85 -49.63
C LEU A 13 -41.40 7.88 -48.15
N ALA A 14 -42.68 7.69 -47.81
CA ALA A 14 -43.13 7.59 -46.42
C ALA A 14 -42.83 6.24 -45.74
N LEU A 15 -42.52 5.19 -46.52
CA LEU A 15 -42.05 3.90 -45.99
C LEU A 15 -40.52 3.75 -46.02
N ALA A 16 -39.78 4.77 -46.48
CA ALA A 16 -38.31 4.81 -46.42
C ALA A 16 -37.76 5.74 -45.31
N THR A 17 -38.63 6.40 -44.54
CA THR A 17 -38.23 7.24 -43.39
C THR A 17 -38.90 6.83 -42.09
N ALA A 18 -39.01 5.51 -41.89
CA ALA A 18 -39.23 4.92 -40.58
C ALA A 18 -38.17 3.84 -40.33
N ALA A 19 -36.90 4.15 -40.59
CA ALA A 19 -35.87 3.61 -39.72
C ALA A 19 -36.11 4.27 -38.36
N PRO A 20 -36.28 3.52 -37.26
CA PRO A 20 -36.28 4.13 -35.95
C PRO A 20 -34.98 4.92 -35.88
N SER A 21 -35.03 6.17 -35.44
CA SER A 21 -33.85 6.77 -34.83
C SER A 21 -33.58 5.97 -33.57
N HIS A 22 -33.03 4.77 -33.73
CA HIS A 22 -32.46 4.01 -32.65
C HIS A 22 -31.37 4.92 -32.10
N GLY A 23 -31.63 5.52 -30.94
CA GLY A 23 -30.55 6.03 -30.11
C GLY A 23 -29.51 4.92 -30.05
N LEU A 24 -28.24 5.27 -30.27
CA LEU A 24 -27.15 4.32 -30.21
C LEU A 24 -27.28 3.53 -28.90
N THR A 25 -27.36 2.21 -28.98
CA THR A 25 -27.42 1.38 -27.78
C THR A 25 -26.07 1.47 -27.06
N GLN A 26 -26.01 1.15 -25.77
CA GLN A 26 -24.74 1.15 -25.05
C GLN A 26 -23.73 0.15 -25.65
N ALA A 27 -24.21 -0.96 -26.20
CA ALA A 27 -23.41 -1.90 -26.97
C ALA A 27 -22.83 -1.26 -28.24
N ASP A 28 -23.59 -0.45 -28.97
CA ASP A 28 -23.09 0.28 -30.15
C ASP A 28 -22.02 1.31 -29.78
N VAL A 29 -22.24 2.03 -28.67
CA VAL A 29 -21.27 3.01 -28.14
C VAL A 29 -19.99 2.30 -27.68
N ALA A 30 -20.11 1.17 -26.98
CA ALA A 30 -18.99 0.38 -26.49
C ALA A 30 -18.19 -0.25 -27.63
N LYS A 31 -18.86 -0.74 -28.68
CA LYS A 31 -18.22 -1.23 -29.90
C LYS A 31 -17.41 -0.13 -30.57
N ARG A 32 -17.98 1.06 -30.72
CA ARG A 32 -17.28 2.21 -31.31
C ARG A 32 -16.09 2.65 -30.46
N LEU A 33 -16.23 2.62 -29.13
CA LEU A 33 -15.15 2.90 -28.19
C LEU A 33 -14.00 1.88 -28.35
N LYS A 34 -14.31 0.58 -28.47
CA LYS A 34 -13.33 -0.46 -28.78
C LYS A 34 -12.59 -0.16 -30.09
N GLU A 35 -13.33 0.13 -31.16
CA GLU A 35 -12.76 0.43 -32.48
C GLU A 35 -11.81 1.64 -32.42
N GLU A 36 -12.19 2.73 -31.74
CA GLU A 36 -11.35 3.93 -31.58
C GLU A 36 -10.07 3.64 -30.78
N LEU A 37 -10.14 2.88 -29.68
CA LEU A 37 -8.96 2.50 -28.90
C LEU A 37 -8.05 1.52 -29.65
N SER A 38 -8.60 0.52 -30.33
CA SER A 38 -7.84 -0.51 -31.06
C SER A 38 -7.02 0.07 -32.22
N GLN A 39 -7.34 1.26 -32.74
CA GLN A 39 -6.55 1.92 -33.79
C GLN A 39 -5.09 2.17 -33.36
N ARG A 40 -4.87 2.49 -32.08
CA ARG A 40 -3.54 2.80 -31.52
C ARG A 40 -3.06 1.74 -30.52
N ASN A 41 -3.88 0.74 -30.23
CA ASN A 41 -3.63 -0.29 -29.22
C ASN A 41 -3.93 -1.69 -29.77
N ARG A 42 -3.39 -2.04 -30.95
CA ARG A 42 -3.61 -3.35 -31.56
C ARG A 42 -3.02 -4.47 -30.71
N GLY A 43 -3.77 -5.55 -30.49
CA GLY A 43 -3.33 -6.68 -29.68
C GLY A 43 -3.29 -6.40 -28.18
N HIS A 44 -3.91 -5.31 -27.73
CA HIS A 44 -4.03 -5.01 -26.30
C HIS A 44 -5.03 -5.98 -25.64
N GLU A 45 -4.57 -6.78 -24.68
CA GLU A 45 -5.31 -7.89 -24.06
C GLU A 45 -6.73 -7.51 -23.60
N MET A 46 -6.87 -6.39 -22.87
CA MET A 46 -8.17 -5.87 -22.44
C MET A 46 -9.12 -5.59 -23.62
N LEU A 47 -8.63 -4.99 -24.70
CA LEU A 47 -9.49 -4.63 -25.82
C LEU A 47 -9.91 -5.88 -26.60
N GLU A 48 -9.05 -6.91 -26.65
CA GLU A 48 -9.38 -8.19 -27.27
C GLU A 48 -10.47 -8.95 -26.49
N SER A 49 -10.48 -8.84 -25.15
CA SER A 49 -11.50 -9.49 -24.31
C SER A 49 -12.90 -8.88 -24.42
N TRP A 50 -13.01 -7.63 -24.88
CA TRP A 50 -14.29 -6.94 -25.03
C TRP A 50 -15.13 -7.49 -26.19
N ASN A 51 -16.26 -8.14 -25.87
CA ASN A 51 -17.19 -8.66 -26.88
C ASN A 51 -18.64 -8.60 -26.39
N GLY A 52 -19.57 -8.19 -27.26
CA GLY A 52 -20.98 -8.05 -26.94
C GLY A 52 -21.36 -6.76 -26.19
N ASP A 53 -22.17 -6.91 -25.13
CA ASP A 53 -22.64 -5.81 -24.30
C ASP A 53 -21.65 -5.56 -23.14
N PRO A 54 -21.25 -4.30 -22.84
CA PRO A 54 -20.29 -4.02 -21.78
C PRO A 54 -20.77 -4.40 -20.37
N CYS A 55 -22.07 -4.63 -20.18
CA CYS A 55 -22.71 -4.96 -18.91
C CYS A 55 -23.27 -6.40 -18.85
N SER A 56 -23.12 -7.22 -19.91
CA SER A 56 -23.71 -8.57 -19.95
C SER A 56 -22.93 -9.53 -20.87
N PRO A 57 -22.72 -10.82 -20.49
CA PRO A 57 -23.17 -11.51 -19.26
C PRO A 57 -22.35 -11.17 -18.02
N SER A 58 -21.15 -10.61 -18.20
CA SER A 58 -20.27 -10.09 -17.16
C SER A 58 -19.71 -8.75 -17.62
N THR A 59 -19.53 -7.81 -16.70
CA THR A 59 -19.03 -6.48 -17.01
C THR A 59 -17.64 -6.53 -17.64
N TRP A 60 -17.43 -5.79 -18.72
CA TRP A 60 -16.12 -5.68 -19.36
C TRP A 60 -15.09 -5.07 -18.40
N GLU A 61 -13.83 -5.50 -18.51
CA GLU A 61 -12.75 -4.90 -17.75
C GLU A 61 -12.66 -3.39 -18.05
N GLY A 62 -12.63 -2.58 -16.99
CA GLY A 62 -12.62 -1.12 -17.09
C GLY A 62 -13.99 -0.46 -17.16
N PHE A 63 -15.09 -1.23 -17.21
CA PHE A 63 -16.46 -0.73 -17.12
C PHE A 63 -17.06 -1.05 -15.75
N SER A 64 -17.98 -0.22 -15.26
CA SER A 64 -18.85 -0.57 -14.15
C SER A 64 -20.28 -0.16 -14.47
N CYS A 65 -21.22 -1.07 -14.23
CA CYS A 65 -22.62 -0.89 -14.59
C CYS A 65 -23.51 -0.94 -13.36
N GLU A 66 -24.58 -0.13 -13.38
CA GLU A 66 -25.59 -0.09 -12.33
C GLU A 66 -26.99 -0.35 -12.92
N PRO A 67 -27.92 -0.96 -12.15
CA PRO A 67 -29.29 -1.18 -12.61
C PRO A 67 -30.06 0.15 -12.70
N LYS A 68 -30.65 0.43 -13.87
CA LYS A 68 -31.50 1.60 -14.13
C LYS A 68 -32.64 1.24 -15.07
N ASP A 69 -33.87 1.60 -14.70
CA ASP A 69 -35.10 1.41 -15.50
C ASP A 69 -35.29 0.01 -16.11
N GLY A 70 -34.90 -1.03 -15.39
CA GLY A 70 -35.04 -2.43 -15.83
C GLY A 70 -33.94 -2.95 -16.76
N GLY A 71 -32.89 -2.15 -17.00
CA GLY A 71 -31.65 -2.56 -17.67
C GLY A 71 -30.40 -2.26 -16.83
N GLN A 72 -29.22 -2.49 -17.39
CA GLN A 72 -27.95 -2.03 -16.82
C GLN A 72 -27.40 -0.86 -17.63
N VAL A 73 -26.82 0.13 -16.95
CA VAL A 73 -26.17 1.27 -17.61
C VAL A 73 -24.75 1.46 -17.11
N VAL A 74 -23.83 1.83 -18.00
CA VAL A 74 -22.44 2.14 -17.65
C VAL A 74 -22.40 3.47 -16.87
N VAL A 75 -21.95 3.42 -15.62
CA VAL A 75 -21.82 4.58 -14.74
C VAL A 75 -20.37 4.99 -14.49
N LYS A 76 -19.41 4.11 -14.78
CA LYS A 76 -18.00 4.38 -14.55
C LYS A 76 -17.11 3.73 -15.60
N LEU A 77 -16.10 4.48 -16.04
CA LEU A 77 -14.99 4.01 -16.87
C LEU A 77 -13.68 4.15 -16.11
N ASN A 78 -12.96 3.04 -15.97
CA ASN A 78 -11.63 3.01 -15.36
C ASN A 78 -10.61 2.39 -16.31
N PHE A 79 -9.95 3.24 -17.08
CA PHE A 79 -8.85 2.87 -17.96
C PHE A 79 -7.51 3.34 -17.40
N SER A 80 -7.42 3.62 -16.10
CA SER A 80 -6.18 4.05 -15.45
C SER A 80 -5.08 3.00 -15.57
N SER A 81 -3.85 3.44 -15.87
CA SER A 81 -2.66 2.58 -15.86
C SER A 81 -2.76 1.36 -16.79
N LYS A 82 -3.45 1.51 -17.93
CA LYS A 82 -3.64 0.44 -18.91
C LYS A 82 -2.70 0.54 -20.10
N ASN A 83 -1.69 1.41 -20.04
CA ASN A 83 -0.72 1.62 -21.13
C ASN A 83 -1.40 1.94 -22.48
N LEU A 84 -2.59 2.57 -22.44
CA LEU A 84 -3.35 2.94 -23.62
C LEU A 84 -2.73 4.17 -24.29
N GLN A 85 -2.72 4.17 -25.62
CA GLN A 85 -2.14 5.23 -26.44
C GLN A 85 -3.18 5.82 -27.40
N GLY A 86 -2.90 7.02 -27.91
CA GLY A 86 -3.73 7.69 -28.92
C GLY A 86 -4.72 8.72 -28.32
N PRO A 87 -5.64 9.27 -29.11
CA PRO A 87 -6.63 10.23 -28.59
C PRO A 87 -7.64 9.55 -27.67
N ILE A 88 -8.22 10.31 -26.74
CA ILE A 88 -9.36 9.85 -25.94
C ILE A 88 -10.58 9.64 -26.87
N PRO A 89 -11.25 8.48 -26.84
CA PRO A 89 -12.40 8.22 -27.70
C PRO A 89 -13.55 9.20 -27.49
N ALA A 90 -14.07 9.79 -28.58
CA ALA A 90 -15.19 10.71 -28.50
C ALA A 90 -16.51 9.99 -28.16
N ALA A 91 -16.58 8.69 -28.48
CA ALA A 91 -17.72 7.82 -28.17
C ALA A 91 -18.06 7.77 -26.67
N ILE A 92 -17.09 8.02 -25.77
CA ILE A 92 -17.33 8.08 -24.32
C ILE A 92 -18.44 9.09 -23.97
N GLY A 93 -18.51 10.22 -24.68
CA GLY A 93 -19.52 11.25 -24.45
C GLY A 93 -20.97 10.82 -24.75
N ASN A 94 -21.16 9.67 -25.39
CA ASN A 94 -22.49 9.11 -25.66
C ASN A 94 -23.02 8.26 -24.49
N LEU A 95 -22.18 7.97 -23.48
CA LEU A 95 -22.59 7.26 -22.26
C LEU A 95 -23.07 8.29 -21.22
N THR A 96 -24.27 8.83 -21.41
CA THR A 96 -24.80 9.98 -20.65
C THR A 96 -24.98 9.73 -19.14
N GLU A 97 -24.97 8.46 -18.72
CA GLU A 97 -25.08 8.03 -17.31
C GLU A 97 -23.73 7.92 -16.59
N LEU A 98 -22.61 8.29 -17.24
CA LEU A 98 -21.29 8.26 -16.60
C LEU A 98 -21.17 9.29 -15.47
N ASN A 99 -20.77 8.78 -14.30
CA ASN A 99 -20.48 9.55 -13.10
C ASN A 99 -18.96 9.69 -12.88
N GLU A 100 -18.16 8.68 -13.24
CA GLU A 100 -16.71 8.70 -13.02
C GLU A 100 -15.91 8.22 -14.25
N ILE A 101 -14.89 8.99 -14.64
CA ILE A 101 -13.96 8.64 -15.73
C ILE A 101 -12.52 8.74 -15.23
N TYR A 102 -11.78 7.63 -15.27
CA TYR A 102 -10.37 7.55 -14.90
C TYR A 102 -9.50 7.13 -16.10
N LEU A 103 -8.64 8.04 -16.56
CA LEU A 103 -7.75 7.89 -17.72
C LEU A 103 -6.27 8.14 -17.34
N GLN A 104 -5.95 8.30 -16.06
CA GLN A 104 -4.61 8.66 -15.61
C GLN A 104 -3.57 7.56 -15.89
N TYR A 105 -2.30 7.96 -15.95
CA TYR A 105 -1.14 7.06 -16.17
C TYR A 105 -1.25 6.25 -17.47
N ASN A 106 -1.57 6.92 -18.57
CA ASN A 106 -1.57 6.34 -19.91
C ASN A 106 -0.75 7.23 -20.85
N ASN A 107 -0.73 6.89 -22.12
CA ASN A 107 -0.13 7.70 -23.17
C ASN A 107 -1.20 8.31 -24.09
N PHE A 108 -2.32 8.78 -23.50
CA PHE A 108 -3.32 9.50 -24.27
C PHE A 108 -2.74 10.81 -24.82
N THR A 109 -3.22 11.22 -25.99
CA THR A 109 -2.72 12.35 -26.77
C THR A 109 -3.86 13.27 -27.19
N GLY A 110 -3.57 14.51 -27.57
CA GLY A 110 -4.58 15.41 -28.15
C GLY A 110 -5.35 16.20 -27.08
N PHE A 111 -6.68 16.17 -27.11
CA PHE A 111 -7.53 16.98 -26.23
C PHE A 111 -8.64 16.13 -25.61
N ILE A 112 -9.22 16.62 -24.52
CA ILE A 112 -10.46 16.05 -23.96
C ILE A 112 -11.59 16.26 -25.00
N PRO A 113 -12.32 15.20 -25.42
CA PRO A 113 -13.32 15.32 -26.46
C PRO A 113 -14.46 16.27 -26.08
N ALA A 114 -14.90 17.10 -27.02
CA ALA A 114 -16.03 18.02 -26.81
C ALA A 114 -17.32 17.28 -26.42
N SER A 115 -17.49 16.02 -26.82
CA SER A 115 -18.64 15.18 -26.44
C SER A 115 -18.77 14.98 -24.93
N PHE A 116 -17.72 15.23 -24.14
CA PHE A 116 -17.78 15.14 -22.68
C PHE A 116 -18.67 16.24 -22.08
N SER A 117 -19.00 17.31 -22.81
CA SER A 117 -19.99 18.30 -22.37
C SER A 117 -21.41 17.74 -22.27
N ALA A 118 -21.71 16.60 -22.92
CA ALA A 118 -23.00 15.94 -22.85
C ALA A 118 -23.16 15.06 -21.58
N LEU A 119 -22.08 14.86 -20.81
CA LEU A 119 -22.07 14.02 -19.62
C LEU A 119 -22.60 14.79 -18.40
N GLY A 120 -23.92 14.96 -18.34
CA GLY A 120 -24.59 15.77 -17.31
C GLY A 120 -24.44 15.24 -15.88
N HIS A 121 -24.18 13.94 -15.71
CA HIS A 121 -24.01 13.30 -14.39
C HIS A 121 -22.55 13.14 -13.95
N LEU A 122 -21.59 13.59 -14.78
CA LEU A 122 -20.18 13.39 -14.49
C LEU A 122 -19.77 14.14 -13.21
N GLN A 123 -19.18 13.43 -12.26
CA GLN A 123 -18.71 13.97 -10.99
C GLN A 123 -17.18 13.99 -10.92
N LYS A 124 -16.51 13.03 -11.56
CA LYS A 124 -15.05 12.90 -11.52
C LYS A 124 -14.48 12.61 -12.90
N LEU A 125 -13.45 13.37 -13.28
CA LEU A 125 -12.64 13.14 -14.46
C LEU A 125 -11.17 13.22 -14.08
N SER A 126 -10.41 12.15 -14.28
CA SER A 126 -8.98 12.13 -14.01
C SER A 126 -8.19 11.80 -15.27
N VAL A 127 -7.30 12.70 -15.66
CA VAL A 127 -6.42 12.58 -16.84
C VAL A 127 -4.94 12.80 -16.51
N ILE A 128 -4.58 12.77 -15.22
CA ILE A 128 -3.21 12.97 -14.72
C ILE A 128 -2.21 12.06 -15.44
N CYS A 129 -1.01 12.56 -15.71
CA CYS A 129 0.09 11.78 -16.28
C CYS A 129 -0.31 11.12 -17.62
N ASN A 130 -0.72 11.97 -18.55
CA ASN A 130 -0.78 11.68 -19.99
C ASN A 130 0.09 12.75 -20.69
N PRO A 131 1.38 12.48 -20.94
CA PRO A 131 2.36 13.53 -21.28
C PRO A 131 2.02 14.36 -22.52
N LEU A 132 1.27 13.77 -23.46
CA LEU A 132 0.90 14.38 -24.75
C LEU A 132 -0.57 14.82 -24.81
N LEU A 133 -1.29 14.78 -23.69
CA LEU A 133 -2.69 15.19 -23.61
C LEU A 133 -2.81 16.63 -23.10
N SER A 134 -3.52 17.46 -23.85
CA SER A 134 -3.95 18.78 -23.42
C SER A 134 -5.08 18.65 -22.40
N TYR A 135 -4.88 19.28 -21.24
CA TYR A 135 -5.86 19.31 -20.15
C TYR A 135 -6.83 20.49 -20.24
N LYS A 136 -6.92 21.16 -21.40
CA LYS A 136 -7.95 22.20 -21.62
C LYS A 136 -9.33 21.55 -21.64
N GLN A 137 -10.21 21.97 -20.73
CA GLN A 137 -11.61 21.52 -20.71
C GLN A 137 -12.35 22.01 -21.96
N PRO A 138 -13.27 21.20 -22.53
CA PRO A 138 -14.10 21.63 -23.65
C PRO A 138 -15.13 22.69 -23.21
N ASP A 139 -15.53 23.55 -24.13
CA ASP A 139 -16.55 24.57 -23.87
C ASP A 139 -17.89 23.90 -23.49
N GLY A 140 -18.51 24.35 -22.39
CA GLY A 140 -19.74 23.74 -21.86
C GLY A 140 -19.54 22.55 -20.92
N PHE A 141 -18.29 22.22 -20.55
CA PHE A 141 -18.02 21.24 -19.50
C PHE A 141 -18.49 21.73 -18.13
N SER A 142 -19.18 20.88 -17.35
CA SER A 142 -19.79 21.26 -16.08
C SER A 142 -18.73 21.71 -15.06
N SER A 143 -18.93 22.88 -14.47
CA SER A 143 -18.00 23.47 -13.48
C SER A 143 -17.97 22.73 -12.14
N GLY A 144 -18.85 21.73 -11.94
CA GLY A 144 -18.92 20.91 -10.73
C GLY A 144 -18.11 19.61 -10.78
N VAL A 145 -17.46 19.29 -11.91
CA VAL A 145 -16.67 18.06 -12.06
C VAL A 145 -15.36 18.19 -11.30
N ASN A 146 -15.06 17.23 -10.42
CA ASN A 146 -13.73 17.08 -9.84
C ASN A 146 -12.76 16.64 -10.95
N PHE A 147 -12.04 17.62 -11.52
CA PHE A 147 -11.15 17.44 -12.65
C PHE A 147 -9.69 17.38 -12.20
N SER A 148 -9.13 16.17 -12.23
CA SER A 148 -7.75 15.89 -11.88
C SER A 148 -6.88 15.89 -13.15
N HIS A 149 -5.97 16.85 -13.27
CA HIS A 149 -5.09 17.01 -14.42
C HIS A 149 -3.67 17.45 -14.02
N GLY A 150 -2.70 17.23 -14.90
CA GLY A 150 -1.31 17.61 -14.68
C GLY A 150 -0.32 16.65 -15.31
N GLY A 151 0.95 17.08 -15.39
CA GLY A 151 2.05 16.24 -15.83
C GLY A 151 2.31 15.07 -14.87
N CYS A 152 3.05 14.07 -15.33
CA CYS A 152 3.59 13.04 -14.46
C CYS A 152 4.52 13.74 -13.46
N ALA A 153 4.19 13.78 -12.17
CA ALA A 153 4.98 14.54 -11.21
C ALA A 153 6.43 14.02 -11.12
N THR A 154 7.36 14.75 -11.76
CA THR A 154 8.78 14.82 -11.39
C THR A 154 8.97 16.09 -10.56
N GLN A 155 9.41 15.93 -9.31
CA GLN A 155 9.79 17.06 -8.46
C GLN A 155 11.23 17.43 -8.83
N GLU A 156 11.42 18.41 -9.71
CA GLU A 156 12.73 18.99 -10.01
C GLU A 156 12.88 20.35 -9.31
N TYR A 157 13.94 20.48 -8.52
CA TYR A 157 14.49 21.75 -8.04
C TYR A 157 16.01 21.62 -8.07
N TYR A 158 16.66 22.14 -9.12
CA TYR A 158 17.89 22.94 -9.01
C TYR A 158 18.12 23.70 -10.32
N SER A 159 18.53 24.94 -10.15
CA SER A 159 18.69 25.97 -11.15
C SER A 159 19.94 25.81 -12.03
N SER A 160 19.78 26.09 -13.33
CA SER A 160 20.70 26.84 -14.23
C SER A 160 22.01 26.17 -14.70
N PRO A 161 22.52 26.49 -15.93
CA PRO A 161 22.73 27.86 -16.41
C PRO A 161 22.16 28.21 -17.80
N ALA A 162 22.15 29.52 -18.02
CA ALA A 162 21.65 30.27 -19.15
C ALA A 162 22.13 29.78 -20.52
N GLU A 163 21.19 29.66 -21.46
CA GLU A 163 21.46 29.92 -22.87
C GLU A 163 20.73 31.18 -23.31
N GLU A 164 21.53 32.10 -23.83
CA GLU A 164 21.19 33.39 -24.38
C GLU A 164 20.45 33.20 -25.71
N TYR A 165 19.19 33.67 -25.80
CA TYR A 165 18.55 33.90 -27.08
C TYR A 165 18.00 35.32 -27.14
N GLN A 166 18.64 36.12 -28.00
CA GLN A 166 18.34 37.52 -28.24
C GLN A 166 16.96 37.66 -28.89
N SER A 167 16.11 38.50 -28.29
CA SER A 167 14.90 39.02 -28.93
C SER A 167 15.17 40.44 -29.46
N PRO A 168 14.63 40.83 -30.64
CA PRO A 168 14.79 42.16 -31.21
C PRO A 168 13.84 43.20 -30.57
N PRO A 169 14.08 44.52 -30.76
CA PRO A 169 13.62 45.55 -29.85
C PRO A 169 12.21 46.09 -30.12
N ALA A 170 11.76 46.81 -29.09
CA ALA A 170 10.45 47.38 -28.83
C ALA A 170 9.84 48.33 -29.88
N VAL A 171 8.51 48.39 -29.87
CA VAL A 171 7.75 49.63 -30.12
C VAL A 171 6.83 49.89 -28.93
N ALA A 172 6.99 51.06 -28.33
CA ALA A 172 6.28 51.55 -27.16
C ALA A 172 4.85 52.01 -27.49
N SER A 173 3.93 51.93 -26.51
CA SER A 173 2.94 52.98 -26.23
C SER A 173 2.14 52.69 -24.94
N GLN A 174 2.47 53.43 -23.89
CA GLN A 174 1.60 54.09 -22.90
C GLN A 174 0.19 53.52 -22.61
N ARG A 175 -0.08 53.20 -21.33
CA ARG A 175 -0.76 54.10 -20.38
C ARG A 175 -0.77 53.53 -18.95
N VAL A 176 -0.30 54.36 -18.02
CA VAL A 176 -0.27 54.17 -16.56
C VAL A 176 -1.58 54.71 -15.95
N PHE A 177 -1.88 54.23 -14.74
CA PHE A 177 -2.91 54.61 -13.75
C PHE A 177 -4.16 53.71 -13.70
N VAL A 178 -4.16 52.66 -12.86
CA VAL A 178 -5.04 52.48 -11.66
C VAL A 178 -4.50 51.31 -10.79
N ILE A 179 -3.29 51.40 -10.23
CA ILE A 179 -2.82 50.46 -9.17
C ILE A 179 -2.18 51.25 -8.02
N GLY A 180 -2.98 52.11 -7.40
CA GLY A 180 -2.60 52.84 -6.18
C GLY A 180 -3.61 52.72 -5.04
N GLY A 181 -4.87 52.33 -5.32
CA GLY A 181 -5.94 52.28 -4.31
C GLY A 181 -6.19 50.91 -3.67
N VAL A 182 -5.82 49.81 -4.32
CA VAL A 182 -6.24 48.46 -3.89
C VAL A 182 -5.21 47.81 -2.96
N ALA A 183 -3.92 48.09 -3.11
CA ALA A 183 -2.86 47.51 -2.26
C ALA A 183 -2.83 48.09 -0.84
N GLY A 184 -3.26 49.35 -0.65
CA GLY A 184 -3.28 50.00 0.66
C GLY A 184 -4.45 49.56 1.56
N GLY A 185 -5.62 49.31 0.94
CA GLY A 185 -6.82 48.88 1.68
C GLY A 185 -6.73 47.46 2.23
N SER A 186 -6.13 46.53 1.47
CA SER A 186 -5.99 45.13 1.88
C SER A 186 -5.06 44.95 3.08
N LEU A 187 -4.02 45.78 3.22
CA LEU A 187 -3.09 45.70 4.35
C LEU A 187 -3.70 46.29 5.64
N ALA A 188 -4.53 47.33 5.53
CA ALA A 188 -5.22 47.91 6.68
C ALA A 188 -6.30 46.96 7.22
N CYS A 189 -7.04 46.27 6.34
CA CYS A 189 -8.07 45.30 6.74
C CYS A 189 -7.47 44.05 7.41
N THR A 190 -6.32 43.54 6.96
CA THR A 190 -5.69 42.37 7.58
C THR A 190 -5.11 42.68 8.96
N VAL A 191 -4.55 43.88 9.15
CA VAL A 191 -4.07 44.32 10.47
C VAL A 191 -5.23 44.61 11.43
N ALA A 192 -6.33 45.18 10.95
CA ALA A 192 -7.53 45.43 11.75
C ALA A 192 -8.22 44.12 12.19
N LEU A 193 -8.33 43.13 11.28
CA LEU A 193 -8.90 41.81 11.60
C LEU A 193 -7.99 40.99 12.51
N GLY A 194 -6.67 41.05 12.31
CA GLY A 194 -5.70 40.40 13.18
C GLY A 194 -5.67 40.99 14.59
N SER A 195 -5.73 42.31 14.72
CA SER A 195 -5.82 42.98 16.03
C SER A 195 -7.16 42.75 16.72
N PHE A 196 -8.27 42.69 15.97
CA PHE A 196 -9.58 42.29 16.51
C PHE A 196 -9.57 40.85 17.03
N PHE A 197 -8.96 39.89 16.30
CA PHE A 197 -8.87 38.49 16.71
C PHE A 197 -7.97 38.30 17.95
N VAL A 198 -6.85 39.04 18.04
CA VAL A 198 -5.97 39.02 19.22
C VAL A 198 -6.65 39.67 20.43
N CYS A 199 -7.41 40.75 20.24
CA CYS A 199 -8.16 41.41 21.32
C CYS A 199 -9.36 40.58 21.81
N PHE A 200 -10.07 39.88 20.92
CA PHE A 200 -11.17 38.98 21.32
C PHE A 200 -10.65 37.74 22.04
N ASN A 201 -9.57 37.11 21.56
CA ASN A 201 -8.97 35.94 22.21
C ASN A 201 -8.25 36.28 23.52
N LYS A 202 -7.82 37.54 23.73
CA LYS A 202 -7.37 38.02 25.05
C LYS A 202 -8.51 38.38 26.00
N ARG A 203 -9.73 38.63 25.50
CA ARG A 203 -10.89 39.01 26.33
C ARG A 203 -11.62 37.80 26.94
N GLU A 204 -11.50 36.62 26.33
CA GLU A 204 -11.94 35.35 26.96
C GLU A 204 -10.92 34.74 27.95
N ARG A 205 -9.73 35.35 28.11
CA ARG A 205 -8.71 34.91 29.09
C ARG A 205 -8.53 35.87 30.28
N ARG A 206 -9.60 36.54 30.72
CA ARG A 206 -9.60 37.28 32.00
C ARG A 206 -10.92 37.12 32.75
N SER A 207 -10.98 36.11 33.60
CA SER A 207 -11.86 36.04 34.78
C SER A 207 -11.17 35.15 35.85
N PRO A 208 -11.51 35.34 37.15
CA PRO A 208 -10.53 35.57 38.20
C PRO A 208 -10.00 34.32 38.90
N LYS A 209 -8.83 34.45 39.55
CA LYS A 209 -8.32 33.51 40.57
C LYS A 209 -9.39 33.30 41.65
N LYS A 210 -9.76 32.04 41.91
CA LYS A 210 -10.38 31.60 43.15
C LYS A 210 -9.68 30.32 43.61
N ASP A 211 -9.17 30.37 44.84
CA ASP A 211 -8.57 29.23 45.53
C ASP A 211 -9.63 28.15 45.86
N CYS A 212 -9.16 26.90 45.79
CA CYS A 212 -9.61 25.66 46.44
C CYS A 212 -11.11 25.37 46.64
N SER A 213 -11.63 24.39 45.90
CA SER A 213 -12.08 23.09 46.45
C SER A 213 -12.65 22.19 45.35
N SER A 214 -12.23 20.93 45.36
CA SER A 214 -12.71 19.75 44.63
C SER A 214 -14.08 19.87 43.94
N THR A 215 -14.11 19.78 42.62
CA THR A 215 -15.28 19.28 41.88
C THR A 215 -14.81 18.68 40.56
N THR A 216 -15.16 17.40 40.38
CA THR A 216 -14.79 16.52 39.28
C THR A 216 -15.40 17.00 37.95
N ASN A 217 -14.56 17.19 36.92
CA ASN A 217 -15.02 17.41 35.55
C ASN A 217 -15.32 16.05 34.87
N PRO A 218 -16.46 15.88 34.17
CA PRO A 218 -16.90 14.58 33.63
C PRO A 218 -16.25 14.23 32.28
N VAL A 219 -14.93 14.35 32.18
CA VAL A 219 -14.10 13.80 31.08
C VAL A 219 -13.08 12.78 31.62
N PHE A 220 -13.05 12.56 32.93
CA PHE A 220 -12.26 11.50 33.55
C PHE A 220 -12.97 10.17 33.39
N GLN A 221 -12.75 9.53 32.23
CA GLN A 221 -12.91 8.09 32.17
C GLN A 221 -11.74 7.50 32.95
N GLU A 222 -12.03 6.98 34.16
CA GLU A 222 -11.18 5.97 34.78
C GLU A 222 -10.85 4.91 33.71
N CYS A 223 -9.63 4.37 33.70
CA CYS A 223 -9.32 3.17 32.92
C CYS A 223 -10.18 2.02 33.47
N SER A 224 -11.48 1.97 33.14
CA SER A 224 -12.36 0.83 33.37
C SER A 224 -12.05 -0.20 32.30
N VAL A 225 -10.84 -0.75 32.35
CA VAL A 225 -10.46 -1.86 31.51
C VAL A 225 -10.76 -3.10 32.33
N ASP A 226 -11.85 -3.79 31.99
CA ASP A 226 -12.03 -5.18 32.40
C ASP A 226 -10.92 -5.99 31.72
N THR A 227 -9.72 -6.00 32.33
CA THR A 227 -8.63 -6.88 31.93
C THR A 227 -9.13 -8.31 32.14
N THR A 228 -9.49 -8.98 31.04
CA THR A 228 -9.96 -10.36 31.05
C THR A 228 -8.87 -11.35 31.46
N ASN A 229 -7.60 -10.93 31.42
CA ASN A 229 -6.45 -11.74 31.77
C ASN A 229 -5.82 -11.28 33.10
N PRO A 230 -5.91 -12.09 34.17
CA PRO A 230 -5.30 -11.77 35.47
C PRO A 230 -3.77 -11.76 35.44
N ALA A 231 -3.12 -12.17 34.35
CA ALA A 231 -1.67 -12.13 34.20
C ALA A 231 -1.12 -10.72 33.88
N VAL A 232 -1.95 -9.78 33.40
CA VAL A 232 -1.52 -8.41 33.10
C VAL A 232 -1.61 -7.56 34.37
N GLN A 233 -0.46 -7.13 34.89
CA GLN A 233 -0.40 -6.41 36.16
C GLN A 233 -0.65 -4.90 36.00
N GLN A 234 -1.47 -4.33 36.88
CA GLN A 234 -1.54 -2.87 37.04
C GLN A 234 -0.41 -2.40 37.96
N PHE A 235 0.43 -1.50 37.47
CA PHE A 235 1.53 -0.89 38.20
C PHE A 235 1.19 0.55 38.64
N SER A 236 1.72 0.95 39.80
CA SER A 236 1.69 2.35 40.20
C SER A 236 2.72 3.17 39.42
N PHE A 237 2.45 4.47 39.22
CA PHE A 237 3.41 5.34 38.56
C PHE A 237 4.72 5.42 39.33
N LYS A 238 4.66 5.42 40.67
CA LYS A 238 5.84 5.44 41.55
C LYS A 238 6.71 4.20 41.37
N SER A 239 6.12 3.02 41.23
CA SER A 239 6.88 1.79 40.98
C SER A 239 7.57 1.82 39.62
N ILE A 240 6.90 2.31 38.57
CA ILE A 240 7.51 2.45 37.24
C ILE A 240 8.63 3.48 37.25
N GLN A 241 8.42 4.62 37.92
CA GLN A 241 9.45 5.66 38.05
C GLN A 241 10.68 5.12 38.79
N THR A 242 10.49 4.28 39.81
CA THR A 242 11.60 3.63 40.52
C THR A 242 12.32 2.62 39.60
N ALA A 243 11.56 1.76 38.91
CA ALA A 243 12.09 0.74 38.00
C ALA A 243 12.90 1.32 36.83
N THR A 244 12.54 2.50 36.35
CA THR A 244 13.20 3.19 35.21
C THR A 244 14.29 4.18 35.66
N GLY A 245 14.54 4.32 36.96
CA GLY A 245 15.46 5.33 37.48
C GLY A 245 15.03 6.76 37.14
N SER A 246 13.73 7.04 37.22
CA SER A 246 13.07 8.26 36.73
C SER A 246 13.26 8.48 35.22
N PHE A 247 12.96 7.46 34.43
CA PHE A 247 13.01 7.51 32.96
C PHE A 247 14.38 7.91 32.41
N LYS A 248 15.45 7.38 33.02
CA LYS A 248 16.83 7.79 32.72
C LYS A 248 17.33 7.31 31.36
N THR A 249 17.02 6.07 31.00
CA THR A 249 17.60 5.40 29.83
C THR A 249 16.56 5.29 28.72
N LEU A 250 16.56 6.26 27.81
CA LEU A 250 15.76 6.22 26.60
C LEU A 250 16.33 5.17 25.63
N ILE A 251 15.46 4.30 25.11
CA ILE A 251 15.84 3.25 24.14
C ILE A 251 15.09 3.37 22.81
N GLY A 252 14.04 4.17 22.74
CA GLY A 252 13.33 4.45 21.50
C GLY A 252 12.33 5.58 21.64
N GLU A 253 11.95 6.19 20.53
CA GLU A 253 10.95 7.26 20.46
C GLU A 253 10.12 7.09 19.18
N GLY A 254 8.79 7.22 19.28
CA GLY A 254 7.87 7.02 18.16
C GLY A 254 6.53 7.75 18.33
N GLY A 255 5.57 7.47 17.46
CA GLY A 255 4.27 8.17 17.39
C GLY A 255 3.42 8.06 18.68
N PHE A 256 3.59 6.97 19.41
CA PHE A 256 2.99 6.76 20.73
C PHE A 256 3.65 7.64 21.82
N GLY A 257 4.97 7.77 21.77
CA GLY A 257 5.81 8.40 22.78
C GLY A 257 7.15 7.71 22.96
N SER A 258 7.77 7.92 24.13
CA SER A 258 9.13 7.47 24.44
C SER A 258 9.14 6.09 25.12
N VAL A 259 10.14 5.28 24.81
CA VAL A 259 10.36 3.95 25.40
C VAL A 259 11.63 3.98 26.24
N TYR A 260 11.53 3.55 27.49
CA TYR A 260 12.62 3.56 28.46
C TYR A 260 12.98 2.15 28.91
N ARG A 261 14.27 1.93 29.19
CA ARG A 261 14.73 0.70 29.85
C ARG A 261 14.56 0.81 31.36
N GLY A 262 14.12 -0.26 31.99
CA GLY A 262 14.04 -0.36 33.45
C GLY A 262 14.26 -1.78 33.96
N ALA A 263 14.24 -1.93 35.28
CA ALA A 263 14.25 -3.22 35.97
C ALA A 263 13.17 -3.22 37.06
N LEU A 264 12.28 -4.20 37.02
CA LEU A 264 11.26 -4.40 38.06
C LEU A 264 11.92 -4.87 39.38
N ALA A 265 11.17 -4.83 40.49
CA ALA A 265 11.69 -5.19 41.81
C ALA A 265 12.18 -6.65 41.91
N ASN A 266 11.66 -7.54 41.06
CA ASN A 266 12.10 -8.93 40.93
C ASN A 266 13.37 -9.10 40.07
N GLY A 267 13.97 -8.01 39.58
CA GLY A 267 15.14 -8.02 38.71
C GLY A 267 14.84 -8.21 37.22
N GLN A 268 13.57 -8.39 36.84
CA GLN A 268 13.20 -8.54 35.43
C GLN A 268 13.42 -7.24 34.66
N GLU A 269 14.19 -7.32 33.57
CA GLU A 269 14.43 -6.18 32.68
C GLU A 269 13.21 -5.91 31.80
N VAL A 270 12.82 -4.63 31.72
CA VAL A 270 11.60 -4.19 31.04
C VAL A 270 11.84 -3.01 30.12
N ALA A 271 11.00 -2.95 29.07
CA ALA A 271 10.81 -1.78 28.24
C ALA A 271 9.49 -1.09 28.65
N VAL A 272 9.58 0.19 28.96
CA VAL A 272 8.48 1.00 29.48
C VAL A 272 8.11 2.05 28.44
N LYS A 273 6.99 1.83 27.75
CA LYS A 273 6.46 2.70 26.68
C LYS A 273 5.51 3.72 27.29
N VAL A 274 5.91 4.99 27.29
CA VAL A 274 5.20 6.10 27.94
C VAL A 274 4.50 6.95 26.88
N ARG A 275 3.19 7.17 27.04
CA ARG A 275 2.42 8.01 26.11
C ARG A 275 2.91 9.45 26.13
N SER A 276 3.05 10.06 24.95
CA SER A 276 3.26 11.51 24.82
C SER A 276 2.01 12.29 25.22
N THR A 277 2.15 13.30 26.09
CA THR A 277 1.04 14.14 26.59
C THR A 277 0.39 15.02 25.52
N SER A 278 1.04 15.21 24.37
CA SER A 278 0.55 16.04 23.27
C SER A 278 -0.27 15.28 22.21
N SER A 279 -0.33 13.95 22.30
CA SER A 279 -0.85 13.08 21.25
C SER A 279 -2.22 12.48 21.61
N THR A 280 -3.28 12.91 20.91
CA THR A 280 -4.60 12.25 20.96
C THR A 280 -4.54 10.85 20.34
N GLN A 281 -3.65 10.65 19.38
CA GLN A 281 -3.35 9.37 18.76
C GLN A 281 -2.76 8.38 19.78
N GLY A 282 -1.83 8.82 20.64
CA GLY A 282 -1.21 7.98 21.66
C GLY A 282 -2.20 7.36 22.66
N THR A 283 -3.28 8.08 23.03
CA THR A 283 -4.33 7.50 23.89
C THR A 283 -5.14 6.41 23.18
N ARG A 284 -5.41 6.56 21.88
CA ARG A 284 -6.13 5.53 21.11
C ARG A 284 -5.26 4.28 20.95
N GLU A 285 -3.99 4.46 20.62
CA GLU A 285 -3.02 3.37 20.52
C GLU A 285 -2.85 2.65 21.86
N PHE A 286 -2.79 3.38 22.98
CA PHE A 286 -2.69 2.79 24.32
C PHE A 286 -3.87 1.88 24.65
N ASN A 287 -5.09 2.40 24.48
CA ASN A 287 -6.30 1.64 24.78
C ASN A 287 -6.43 0.43 23.85
N ASN A 288 -6.05 0.57 22.58
CA ASN A 288 -6.10 -0.52 21.62
C ASN A 288 -5.11 -1.64 21.98
N GLU A 289 -3.86 -1.26 22.26
CA GLU A 289 -2.80 -2.19 22.61
C GLU A 289 -3.10 -2.90 23.94
N LEU A 290 -3.54 -2.16 24.96
CA LEU A 290 -3.96 -2.74 26.24
C LEU A 290 -5.13 -3.73 26.05
N ARG A 291 -6.16 -3.38 25.26
CA ARG A 291 -7.31 -4.27 25.01
C ARG A 291 -6.89 -5.54 24.26
N LEU A 292 -6.11 -5.41 23.19
CA LEU A 292 -5.71 -6.55 22.35
C LEU A 292 -4.71 -7.45 23.07
N LEU A 293 -3.63 -6.89 23.61
CA LEU A 293 -2.55 -7.66 24.26
C LEU A 293 -2.97 -8.28 25.60
N SER A 294 -4.07 -7.82 26.19
CA SER A 294 -4.67 -8.53 27.32
C SER A 294 -5.34 -9.83 26.89
N ALA A 295 -5.81 -9.94 25.64
CA ALA A 295 -6.50 -11.12 25.13
C ALA A 295 -5.62 -12.07 24.31
N VAL A 296 -4.54 -11.56 23.71
CA VAL A 296 -3.64 -12.37 22.86
C VAL A 296 -2.39 -12.82 23.60
N TRP A 297 -1.99 -14.08 23.40
CA TRP A 297 -0.73 -14.60 23.95
C TRP A 297 -0.14 -15.66 23.02
N HIS A 298 1.09 -15.44 22.56
CA HIS A 298 1.81 -16.33 21.65
C HIS A 298 3.32 -16.11 21.77
N GLU A 299 4.12 -17.16 21.55
CA GLU A 299 5.58 -17.11 21.73
C GLU A 299 6.28 -16.09 20.81
N ASN A 300 5.74 -15.86 19.61
CA ASN A 300 6.27 -14.89 18.65
C ASN A 300 5.54 -13.54 18.64
N LEU A 301 4.79 -13.22 19.70
CA LEU A 301 4.27 -11.86 19.93
C LEU A 301 4.91 -11.31 21.20
N VAL A 302 5.17 -10.01 21.25
CA VAL A 302 5.69 -9.37 22.46
C VAL A 302 4.58 -9.33 23.52
N PRO A 303 4.72 -10.03 24.66
CA PRO A 303 3.66 -10.09 25.65
C PRO A 303 3.61 -8.81 26.46
N LEU A 304 2.40 -8.38 26.83
CA LEU A 304 2.21 -7.28 27.77
C LEU A 304 2.39 -7.80 29.20
N ILE A 305 3.36 -7.25 29.94
CA ILE A 305 3.55 -7.57 31.37
C ILE A 305 2.51 -6.82 32.20
N GLY A 306 2.26 -5.56 31.85
CA GLY A 306 1.36 -4.72 32.61
C GLY A 306 1.24 -3.31 32.09
N TYR A 307 0.50 -2.50 32.82
CA TYR A 307 0.21 -1.12 32.45
C TYR A 307 0.11 -0.22 33.68
N CYS A 308 0.14 1.09 33.46
CA CYS A 308 -0.17 2.10 34.45
C CYS A 308 -1.12 3.14 33.84
N CYS A 309 -2.21 3.41 34.56
CA CYS A 309 -3.15 4.48 34.32
C CYS A 309 -3.28 5.33 35.60
N GLU A 310 -2.34 6.23 35.87
CA GLU A 310 -2.37 7.10 37.06
C GLU A 310 -2.01 8.53 36.68
N LYS A 311 -2.73 9.53 37.23
CA LYS A 311 -2.35 10.96 37.11
C LYS A 311 -2.07 11.42 35.66
N ASP A 312 -2.93 11.02 34.71
CA ASP A 312 -2.80 11.28 33.26
C ASP A 312 -1.59 10.58 32.58
N GLN A 313 -0.93 9.68 33.30
CA GLN A 313 0.12 8.81 32.75
C GLN A 313 -0.52 7.52 32.23
N GLN A 314 -0.32 7.26 30.95
CA GLN A 314 -0.68 6.02 30.28
C GLN A 314 0.62 5.33 29.85
N ILE A 315 0.93 4.21 30.48
CA ILE A 315 2.22 3.52 30.33
C ILE A 315 1.99 2.04 30.12
N LEU A 316 2.70 1.45 29.17
CA LEU A 316 2.71 0.01 28.91
C LEU A 316 4.09 -0.57 29.26
N VAL A 317 4.11 -1.75 29.86
CA VAL A 317 5.31 -2.43 30.35
C VAL A 317 5.47 -3.76 29.63
N TYR A 318 6.62 -3.94 28.98
CA TYR A 318 6.98 -5.11 28.19
C TYR A 318 8.29 -5.72 28.66
N PRO A 319 8.58 -7.00 28.34
CA PRO A 319 9.91 -7.55 28.51
C PRO A 319 10.92 -6.77 27.65
N PHE A 320 12.13 -6.57 28.17
CA PHE A 320 13.19 -5.95 27.39
C PHE A 320 13.71 -6.93 26.31
N MET A 321 13.63 -6.51 25.04
CA MET A 321 14.12 -7.27 23.89
C MET A 321 15.60 -6.91 23.65
N SER A 322 16.50 -7.74 24.18
CA SER A 322 17.92 -7.39 24.32
C SER A 322 18.70 -7.27 23.01
N ASN A 323 18.20 -7.86 21.92
CA ASN A 323 18.84 -7.78 20.60
C ASN A 323 18.23 -6.69 19.70
N GLY A 324 17.34 -5.85 20.24
CA GLY A 324 16.75 -4.71 19.53
C GLY A 324 15.73 -5.14 18.47
N SER A 325 15.53 -4.30 17.46
CA SER A 325 14.66 -4.61 16.32
C SER A 325 15.41 -5.30 15.18
N LEU A 326 14.68 -5.99 14.30
CA LEU A 326 15.23 -6.53 13.06
C LEU A 326 15.85 -5.42 12.20
N GLN A 327 15.22 -4.24 12.16
CA GLN A 327 15.76 -3.05 11.48
C GLN A 327 17.19 -2.70 11.96
N ASP A 328 17.40 -2.67 13.28
CA ASP A 328 18.70 -2.35 13.88
C ASP A 328 19.78 -3.36 13.47
N ARG A 329 19.39 -4.62 13.27
CA ARG A 329 20.28 -5.72 12.89
C ARG A 329 20.57 -5.77 11.40
N LEU A 330 19.68 -5.27 10.54
CA LEU A 330 19.87 -5.23 9.09
C LEU A 330 20.75 -4.07 8.65
N TYR A 331 20.47 -2.85 9.11
CA TYR A 331 21.19 -1.65 8.67
C TYR A 331 21.48 -0.61 9.77
N GLY A 332 21.07 -0.86 11.03
CA GLY A 332 21.43 -0.01 12.17
C GLY A 332 22.87 -0.20 12.68
N GLU A 333 23.23 0.46 13.79
CA GLU A 333 24.58 0.35 14.39
C GLU A 333 24.96 -1.08 14.79
N ALA A 334 23.97 -1.93 15.10
CA ALA A 334 24.25 -3.33 15.41
C ALA A 334 24.70 -4.12 14.17
N SER A 335 24.14 -3.83 12.99
CA SER A 335 24.55 -4.46 11.72
C SER A 335 26.05 -4.25 11.44
N LYS A 336 26.57 -3.05 11.72
CA LYS A 336 27.98 -2.67 11.53
C LYS A 336 28.94 -3.44 12.43
N ARG A 337 28.47 -3.86 13.62
CA ARG A 337 29.28 -4.64 14.57
C ARG A 337 29.37 -6.11 14.20
N LYS A 338 28.23 -6.69 13.80
CA LYS A 338 28.14 -8.08 13.38
C LYS A 338 26.97 -8.24 12.43
N VAL A 339 27.29 -8.62 11.20
CA VAL A 339 26.30 -8.98 10.18
C VAL A 339 25.43 -10.13 10.68
N LEU A 340 24.12 -9.99 10.47
CA LEU A 340 23.17 -11.05 10.74
C LEU A 340 23.23 -12.05 9.58
N ASP A 341 23.57 -13.31 9.88
CA ASP A 341 23.70 -14.38 8.91
C ASP A 341 22.35 -14.84 8.38
N TRP A 342 22.37 -15.45 7.20
CA TRP A 342 21.15 -15.79 6.45
C TRP A 342 20.20 -16.74 7.19
N PRO A 343 20.64 -17.87 7.80
CA PRO A 343 19.73 -18.75 8.54
C PRO A 343 19.05 -18.04 9.71
N THR A 344 19.74 -17.13 10.41
CA THR A 344 19.15 -16.36 11.50
C THR A 344 18.13 -15.35 10.98
N ARG A 345 18.40 -14.66 9.85
CA ARG A 345 17.40 -13.78 9.21
C ARG A 345 16.11 -14.53 8.91
N LEU A 346 16.24 -15.73 8.34
CA LEU A 346 15.10 -16.57 7.98
C LEU A 346 14.33 -17.05 9.23
N SER A 347 15.04 -17.50 10.26
CA SER A 347 14.46 -17.90 11.55
C SER A 347 13.67 -16.77 12.24
N VAL A 348 14.19 -15.53 12.20
CA VAL A 348 13.48 -14.35 12.72
C VAL A 348 12.16 -14.13 11.99
N CYS A 349 12.17 -14.18 10.65
CA CYS A 349 10.97 -14.01 9.84
C CYS A 349 9.98 -15.16 10.02
N ILE A 350 10.42 -16.40 10.19
CA ILE A 350 9.55 -17.54 10.55
C ILE A 350 8.87 -17.28 11.88
N GLY A 351 9.60 -16.80 12.89
CA GLY A 351 9.02 -16.39 14.16
C GLY A 351 7.92 -15.34 13.97
N ALA A 352 8.22 -14.26 13.26
CA ALA A 352 7.24 -13.21 12.96
C ALA A 352 6.01 -13.75 12.19
N ALA A 353 6.21 -14.63 11.21
CA ALA A 353 5.14 -15.28 10.44
C ALA A 353 4.23 -16.14 11.33
N ARG A 354 4.79 -16.93 12.27
CA ARG A 354 4.01 -17.69 13.27
C ARG A 354 3.15 -16.77 14.13
N GLY A 355 3.69 -15.62 14.56
CA GLY A 355 2.94 -14.60 15.28
C GLY A 355 1.77 -14.06 14.46
N LEU A 356 1.99 -13.77 13.18
CA LEU A 356 0.94 -13.28 12.27
C LEU A 356 -0.14 -14.34 11.98
N VAL A 357 0.23 -15.60 11.75
CA VAL A 357 -0.71 -16.72 11.60
C VAL A 357 -1.62 -16.83 12.83
N TYR A 358 -1.04 -16.70 14.03
CA TYR A 358 -1.82 -16.71 15.26
C TYR A 358 -2.83 -15.54 15.33
N LEU A 359 -2.44 -14.33 14.93
CA LEU A 359 -3.35 -13.17 14.92
C LEU A 359 -4.46 -13.33 13.88
N HIS A 360 -4.12 -13.81 12.69
CA HIS A 360 -5.07 -13.98 11.58
C HIS A 360 -6.10 -15.07 11.89
N ASN A 361 -5.72 -16.11 12.64
CA ASN A 361 -6.60 -17.18 13.09
C ASN A 361 -7.13 -17.02 14.52
N PHE A 362 -6.96 -15.84 15.14
CA PHE A 362 -7.30 -15.64 16.53
C PHE A 362 -8.78 -15.98 16.82
N ALA A 363 -8.99 -16.88 17.79
CA ALA A 363 -10.31 -17.41 18.11
C ALA A 363 -11.28 -16.29 18.51
N GLY A 364 -12.44 -16.25 17.85
CA GLY A 364 -13.48 -15.24 18.06
C GLY A 364 -13.53 -14.20 16.95
N ARG A 365 -12.40 -13.57 16.60
CA ARG A 365 -12.32 -12.60 15.50
C ARG A 365 -10.87 -12.36 15.07
N CYS A 366 -10.60 -12.50 13.78
CA CYS A 366 -9.32 -12.24 13.15
C CYS A 366 -8.77 -10.85 13.54
N VAL A 367 -7.49 -10.77 13.89
CA VAL A 367 -6.77 -9.53 14.21
C VAL A 367 -5.81 -9.20 13.07
N ILE A 368 -5.95 -8.01 12.50
CA ILE A 368 -5.07 -7.46 11.47
C ILE A 368 -4.13 -6.46 12.14
N HIS A 369 -2.82 -6.63 12.00
CA HIS A 369 -1.82 -5.84 12.71
C HIS A 369 -1.67 -4.43 12.13
N ARG A 370 -1.67 -4.29 10.80
CA ARG A 370 -1.69 -3.01 10.06
C ARG A 370 -0.41 -2.17 10.10
N ASP A 371 0.64 -2.64 10.79
CA ASP A 371 1.93 -1.95 10.90
C ASP A 371 3.08 -2.93 11.05
N ILE A 372 3.08 -3.96 10.21
CA ILE A 372 4.18 -4.90 10.11
C ILE A 372 5.35 -4.21 9.39
N LYS A 373 6.50 -4.18 10.05
CA LYS A 373 7.75 -3.60 9.56
C LYS A 373 8.92 -4.14 10.37
N SER A 374 10.14 -4.02 9.83
CA SER A 374 11.34 -4.53 10.50
C SER A 374 11.62 -3.87 11.86
N SER A 375 11.16 -2.63 12.11
CA SER A 375 11.27 -1.98 13.42
C SER A 375 10.32 -2.57 14.48
N ASN A 376 9.23 -3.20 14.04
CA ASN A 376 8.20 -3.79 14.90
C ASN A 376 8.38 -5.31 15.06
N ILE A 377 9.46 -5.87 14.52
CA ILE A 377 9.89 -7.25 14.79
C ILE A 377 11.09 -7.16 15.73
N LEU A 378 10.85 -7.43 17.00
CA LEU A 378 11.86 -7.35 18.06
C LEU A 378 12.51 -8.71 18.30
N LEU A 379 13.74 -8.68 18.80
CA LEU A 379 14.57 -9.86 19.02
C LEU A 379 14.86 -10.04 20.50
N ASP A 380 14.46 -11.20 21.04
CA ASP A 380 14.81 -11.57 22.41
C ASP A 380 16.27 -12.02 22.53
N HIS A 381 16.67 -12.42 23.73
CA HIS A 381 18.03 -12.88 24.05
C HIS A 381 18.50 -14.10 23.22
N SER A 382 17.57 -14.89 22.69
CA SER A 382 17.83 -16.07 21.88
C SER A 382 17.78 -15.79 20.37
N MET A 383 17.71 -14.51 19.97
CA MET A 383 17.53 -14.09 18.58
C MET A 383 16.21 -14.54 17.96
N CYS A 384 15.19 -14.84 18.79
CA CYS A 384 13.86 -15.18 18.29
C CYS A 384 13.09 -13.91 17.91
N GLY A 385 12.50 -13.92 16.71
CA GLY A 385 11.63 -12.84 16.22
C GLY A 385 10.28 -12.81 16.92
N LYS A 386 9.90 -11.63 17.44
CA LYS A 386 8.60 -11.37 18.07
C LYS A 386 7.97 -10.09 17.51
N VAL A 387 6.71 -10.18 17.08
CA VAL A 387 5.95 -9.03 16.57
C VAL A 387 5.50 -8.14 17.73
N ALA A 388 5.70 -6.83 17.58
CA ALA A 388 5.44 -5.80 18.58
C ALA A 388 4.58 -4.65 18.00
N ASP A 389 4.15 -3.75 18.88
CA ASP A 389 3.45 -2.49 18.56
C ASP A 389 2.05 -2.67 17.93
N PHE A 390 1.08 -3.00 18.78
CA PHE A 390 -0.30 -3.26 18.37
C PHE A 390 -1.17 -1.99 18.37
N GLY A 391 -0.56 -0.80 18.37
CA GLY A 391 -1.28 0.48 18.45
C GLY A 391 -2.26 0.71 17.30
N PHE A 392 -1.98 0.16 16.11
CA PHE A 392 -2.83 0.26 14.92
C PHE A 392 -3.67 -0.98 14.61
N SER A 393 -3.45 -2.07 15.36
CA SER A 393 -4.10 -3.35 15.14
C SER A 393 -5.62 -3.25 15.26
N LYS A 394 -6.35 -4.04 14.49
CA LYS A 394 -7.81 -3.97 14.46
C LYS A 394 -8.40 -5.34 14.19
N TYR A 395 -9.55 -5.62 14.78
CA TYR A 395 -10.34 -6.79 14.40
C TYR A 395 -10.86 -6.64 12.96
N ALA A 396 -10.78 -7.72 12.18
CA ALA A 396 -11.27 -7.76 10.80
C ALA A 396 -12.77 -7.40 10.76
N PRO A 397 -13.25 -6.57 9.81
CA PRO A 397 -14.67 -6.19 9.72
C PRO A 397 -15.59 -7.42 9.58
N GLN A 398 -16.75 -7.42 10.24
CA GLN A 398 -17.80 -8.44 10.12
C GLN A 398 -19.15 -7.79 9.75
N GLU A 399 -20.04 -8.57 9.13
CA GLU A 399 -21.41 -8.12 8.83
C GLU A 399 -22.12 -7.68 10.11
N GLY A 400 -22.61 -6.43 10.14
CA GLY A 400 -23.28 -5.83 11.30
C GLY A 400 -22.42 -4.91 12.16
N ASP A 401 -21.12 -4.76 11.88
CA ASP A 401 -20.31 -3.74 12.55
C ASP A 401 -20.75 -2.32 12.15
N SER A 402 -20.97 -1.46 13.15
CA SER A 402 -21.27 -0.04 12.92
C SER A 402 -19.99 0.71 12.54
N ASN A 403 -19.95 1.23 11.31
CA ASN A 403 -18.86 2.05 10.74
C ASN A 403 -17.46 1.46 10.94
N PRO A 404 -17.01 0.51 10.09
CA PRO A 404 -15.60 0.17 10.05
C PRO A 404 -14.82 1.46 9.75
N SER A 405 -14.11 2.01 10.75
CA SER A 405 -13.24 3.17 10.54
C SER A 405 -12.38 2.96 9.29
N MET A 406 -12.64 3.79 8.27
CA MET A 406 -12.02 3.78 6.94
C MET A 406 -10.68 4.54 6.91
N GLU A 407 -10.18 4.97 8.07
CA GLU A 407 -8.94 5.72 8.18
C GLU A 407 -7.76 4.84 7.76
N VAL A 408 -6.99 5.28 6.76
CA VAL A 408 -5.79 4.57 6.34
C VAL A 408 -4.68 4.78 7.37
N ARG A 409 -4.12 3.68 7.91
CA ARG A 409 -2.99 3.70 8.86
C ARG A 409 -1.93 2.69 8.46
N GLY A 410 -0.69 2.99 8.80
CA GLY A 410 0.48 2.15 8.56
C GLY A 410 1.70 3.00 8.21
N THR A 411 2.84 2.36 8.01
CA THR A 411 4.10 3.02 7.72
C THR A 411 4.37 3.07 6.21
N ALA A 412 4.82 4.23 5.72
CA ALA A 412 5.20 4.39 4.31
C ALA A 412 6.33 3.41 3.94
N GLY A 413 6.24 2.81 2.74
CA GLY A 413 7.12 1.71 2.31
C GLY A 413 6.56 0.31 2.58
N TYR A 414 5.75 0.14 3.63
CA TYR A 414 5.08 -1.12 3.97
C TYR A 414 3.59 -1.14 3.65
N LEU A 415 2.99 0.03 3.45
CA LEU A 415 1.56 0.18 3.29
C LEU A 415 1.05 -0.50 2.01
N ASP A 416 0.09 -1.42 2.19
CA ASP A 416 -0.58 -2.13 1.10
C ASP A 416 -1.24 -1.14 0.10
N PRO A 417 -0.89 -1.20 -1.19
CA PRO A 417 -1.41 -0.28 -2.21
C PRO A 417 -2.91 -0.44 -2.46
N GLU A 418 -3.46 -1.65 -2.36
CA GLU A 418 -4.88 -1.89 -2.50
C GLU A 418 -5.63 -1.32 -1.30
N TYR A 419 -5.15 -1.58 -0.09
CA TYR A 419 -5.72 -1.00 1.12
C TYR A 419 -5.65 0.54 1.11
N TYR A 420 -4.53 1.12 0.68
CA TYR A 420 -4.39 2.57 0.56
C TYR A 420 -5.41 3.17 -0.41
N SER A 421 -5.64 2.52 -1.55
CA SER A 421 -6.53 3.03 -2.61
C SER A 421 -8.01 2.77 -2.35
N THR A 422 -8.35 1.60 -1.81
CA THR A 422 -9.74 1.15 -1.61
C THR A 422 -10.27 1.45 -0.21
N GLN A 423 -9.38 1.70 0.76
CA GLN A 423 -9.68 1.78 2.20
C GLN A 423 -10.23 0.47 2.79
N VAL A 424 -10.15 -0.63 2.02
CA VAL A 424 -10.56 -1.97 2.45
C VAL A 424 -9.39 -2.67 3.11
N LEU A 425 -9.48 -2.87 4.43
CA LEU A 425 -8.46 -3.56 5.21
C LEU A 425 -8.73 -5.07 5.22
N SER A 426 -7.70 -5.86 4.96
CA SER A 426 -7.77 -7.33 5.04
C SER A 426 -6.50 -7.92 5.67
N THR A 427 -6.52 -9.22 6.00
CA THR A 427 -5.31 -9.95 6.42
C THR A 427 -4.21 -9.90 5.36
N ARG A 428 -4.58 -9.75 4.08
CA ARG A 428 -3.65 -9.63 2.96
C ARG A 428 -2.89 -8.31 2.95
N SER A 429 -3.33 -7.31 3.73
CA SER A 429 -2.58 -6.08 3.95
C SER A 429 -1.36 -6.31 4.86
N ASP A 430 -1.48 -7.19 5.86
CA ASP A 430 -0.33 -7.64 6.65
C ASP A 430 0.61 -8.51 5.81
N VAL A 431 0.07 -9.36 4.92
CA VAL A 431 0.87 -10.19 3.99
C VAL A 431 1.75 -9.31 3.09
N PHE A 432 1.20 -8.24 2.52
CA PHE A 432 1.98 -7.30 1.72
C PHE A 432 3.12 -6.67 2.53
N SER A 433 2.79 -6.16 3.72
CA SER A 433 3.76 -5.54 4.63
C SER A 433 4.87 -6.53 5.02
N PHE A 434 4.51 -7.79 5.24
CA PHE A 434 5.46 -8.86 5.54
C PHE A 434 6.33 -9.23 4.32
N GLY A 435 5.78 -9.23 3.11
CA GLY A 435 6.55 -9.38 1.87
C GLY A 435 7.63 -8.32 1.70
N VAL A 436 7.34 -7.08 2.11
CA VAL A 436 8.36 -6.01 2.17
C VAL A 436 9.47 -6.35 3.16
N VAL A 437 9.13 -6.86 4.36
CA VAL A 437 10.12 -7.34 5.34
C VAL A 437 10.98 -8.48 4.76
N LEU A 438 10.40 -9.38 3.97
CA LEU A 438 11.17 -10.43 3.30
C LEU A 438 12.19 -9.86 2.32
N LEU A 439 11.82 -8.83 1.55
CA LEU A 439 12.78 -8.12 0.69
C LEU A 439 13.87 -7.41 1.51
N GLU A 440 13.54 -6.84 2.66
CA GLU A 440 14.54 -6.22 3.55
C GLU A 440 15.58 -7.24 4.04
N ILE A 441 15.16 -8.45 4.48
CA ILE A 441 16.12 -9.44 4.98
C ILE A 441 17.04 -9.98 3.87
N VAL A 442 16.56 -10.05 2.63
CA VAL A 442 17.37 -10.48 1.49
C VAL A 442 18.37 -9.40 1.09
N THR A 443 17.94 -8.14 1.07
CA THR A 443 18.68 -7.05 0.42
C THR A 443 19.49 -6.20 1.40
N GLY A 444 19.14 -6.22 2.70
CA GLY A 444 19.72 -5.34 3.72
C GLY A 444 19.41 -3.86 3.48
N ARG A 445 18.38 -3.54 2.68
CA ARG A 445 18.00 -2.17 2.32
C ARG A 445 16.74 -1.71 3.06
N GLU A 446 16.63 -0.40 3.27
CA GLU A 446 15.41 0.23 3.74
C GLU A 446 14.29 0.12 2.68
N PRO A 447 13.02 -0.05 3.08
CA PRO A 447 11.91 -0.23 2.14
C PRO A 447 11.53 1.04 1.40
N LEU A 448 11.82 2.20 2.00
CA LEU A 448 11.62 3.52 1.41
C LEU A 448 12.84 4.40 1.68
N ASP A 449 13.64 4.67 0.65
CA ASP A 449 14.83 5.53 0.76
C ASP A 449 14.78 6.66 -0.27
N VAL A 450 14.33 7.83 0.17
CA VAL A 450 14.21 9.03 -0.69
C VAL A 450 15.56 9.64 -1.09
N LYS A 451 16.67 9.19 -0.50
CA LYS A 451 18.02 9.64 -0.87
C LYS A 451 18.55 8.94 -2.11
N ARG A 452 17.93 7.81 -2.49
CA ARG A 452 18.25 7.08 -3.72
C ARG A 452 17.60 7.72 -4.95
N PRO A 453 18.02 7.36 -6.16
CA PRO A 453 17.30 7.71 -7.37
C PRO A 453 15.82 7.32 -7.27
N ARG A 454 14.93 8.10 -7.90
CA ARG A 454 13.47 7.92 -7.78
C ARG A 454 12.98 6.50 -8.12
N ALA A 455 13.62 5.86 -9.10
CA ALA A 455 13.31 4.48 -9.50
C ALA A 455 13.64 3.45 -8.40
N GLU A 456 14.48 3.81 -7.42
CA GLU A 456 14.92 2.97 -6.31
C GLU A 456 14.34 3.40 -4.96
N TRP A 457 13.40 4.35 -4.93
CA TRP A 457 12.79 4.79 -3.67
C TRP A 457 12.06 3.65 -2.99
N SER A 458 11.23 2.92 -3.74
CA SER A 458 10.51 1.75 -3.24
C SER A 458 11.37 0.52 -3.44
N LEU A 459 11.66 -0.19 -2.35
CA LEU A 459 12.37 -1.47 -2.38
C LEU A 459 11.63 -2.50 -3.22
N VAL A 460 10.29 -2.52 -3.17
CA VAL A 460 9.45 -3.42 -3.96
C VAL A 460 9.62 -3.15 -5.44
N GLU A 461 9.46 -1.89 -5.87
CA GLU A 461 9.61 -1.54 -7.30
C GLU A 461 11.03 -1.75 -7.81
N TRP A 462 12.03 -1.48 -6.97
CA TRP A 462 13.43 -1.74 -7.30
C TRP A 462 13.72 -3.24 -7.45
N ALA A 463 13.17 -4.09 -6.57
CA ALA A 463 13.45 -5.53 -6.56
C ALA A 463 12.83 -6.29 -7.73
N LYS A 464 11.64 -5.89 -8.18
CA LYS A 464 10.87 -6.54 -9.27
C LYS A 464 11.69 -6.94 -10.50
N PRO A 465 12.41 -6.03 -11.20
CA PRO A 465 13.15 -6.38 -12.41
C PRO A 465 14.24 -7.43 -12.15
N TYR A 466 14.92 -7.36 -11.00
CA TYR A 466 15.96 -8.34 -10.67
C TYR A 466 15.39 -9.72 -10.37
N ILE A 467 14.23 -9.81 -9.73
CA ILE A 467 13.52 -11.09 -9.50
C ILE A 467 13.07 -11.67 -10.85
N THR A 468 12.46 -10.85 -11.72
CA THR A 468 11.99 -11.30 -13.05
C THR A 468 13.15 -11.74 -13.96
N GLU A 469 14.30 -11.09 -13.87
CA GLU A 469 15.49 -11.41 -14.67
C GLU A 469 16.41 -12.45 -14.00
N TYR A 470 16.02 -13.04 -12.87
CA TYR A 470 16.80 -14.02 -12.11
C TYR A 470 18.19 -13.51 -11.65
N LYS A 471 18.31 -12.20 -11.38
CA LYS A 471 19.56 -11.52 -10.98
C LYS A 471 19.72 -11.42 -9.46
N ILE A 472 19.57 -12.55 -8.77
CA ILE A 472 19.59 -12.63 -7.29
C ILE A 472 20.89 -12.06 -6.71
N GLU A 473 22.04 -12.44 -7.29
CA GLU A 473 23.37 -12.04 -6.83
C GLU A 473 23.63 -10.53 -6.82
N GLU A 474 22.86 -9.76 -7.60
CA GLU A 474 22.94 -8.30 -7.65
C GLU A 474 22.07 -7.62 -6.57
N MET A 475 21.09 -8.34 -6.03
CA MET A 475 20.16 -7.84 -5.03
C MET A 475 20.59 -8.12 -3.60
N VAL A 476 21.19 -9.30 -3.39
CA VAL A 476 21.47 -9.81 -2.04
C VAL A 476 22.42 -8.89 -1.30
N ASP A 477 22.12 -8.71 0.00
CA ASP A 477 22.96 -7.97 0.92
C ASP A 477 24.44 -8.41 0.81
N PRO A 478 25.36 -7.47 0.51
CA PRO A 478 26.79 -7.77 0.41
C PRO A 478 27.36 -8.49 1.63
N GLY A 479 26.78 -8.27 2.82
CA GLY A 479 27.23 -8.89 4.07
C GLY A 479 26.98 -10.39 4.17
N ILE A 480 26.05 -10.94 3.39
CA ILE A 480 25.74 -12.38 3.34
C ILE A 480 26.03 -13.00 1.97
N LYS A 481 26.64 -12.25 1.06
CA LYS A 481 26.88 -12.70 -0.31
C LYS A 481 27.74 -13.97 -0.35
N GLY A 482 27.24 -15.00 -1.02
CA GLY A 482 27.88 -16.32 -1.09
C GLY A 482 27.80 -17.15 0.21
N GLN A 483 27.01 -16.72 1.20
CA GLN A 483 26.80 -17.40 2.48
C GLN A 483 25.32 -17.82 2.66
N TYR A 484 24.73 -18.35 1.59
CA TYR A 484 23.37 -18.87 1.57
C TYR A 484 23.25 -19.99 0.52
N CYS A 485 22.27 -20.87 0.69
CA CYS A 485 21.83 -21.77 -0.37
C CYS A 485 20.98 -21.01 -1.39
N SER A 486 21.38 -21.02 -2.66
CA SER A 486 20.67 -20.31 -3.73
C SER A 486 19.23 -20.78 -3.90
N GLU A 487 18.95 -22.06 -3.67
CA GLU A 487 17.60 -22.62 -3.73
C GLU A 487 16.71 -22.09 -2.61
N ALA A 488 17.19 -22.09 -1.37
CA ALA A 488 16.48 -21.52 -0.23
C ALA A 488 16.24 -20.01 -0.40
N MET A 489 17.27 -19.27 -0.83
CA MET A 489 17.17 -17.84 -1.12
C MET A 489 16.12 -17.54 -2.19
N TRP A 490 16.12 -18.30 -3.29
CA TRP A 490 15.15 -18.15 -4.36
C TRP A 490 13.73 -18.39 -3.86
N ARG A 491 13.52 -19.41 -3.03
CA ARG A 491 12.21 -19.69 -2.44
C ARG A 491 11.66 -18.50 -1.65
N VAL A 492 12.51 -17.85 -0.84
CA VAL A 492 12.12 -16.65 -0.08
C VAL A 492 11.78 -15.48 -1.01
N LEU A 493 12.54 -15.29 -2.09
CA LEU A 493 12.28 -14.25 -3.09
C LEU A 493 10.97 -14.49 -3.85
N GLU A 494 10.65 -15.73 -4.21
CA GLU A 494 9.35 -16.09 -4.82
C GLU A 494 8.21 -15.71 -3.88
N VAL A 495 8.29 -16.11 -2.61
CA VAL A 495 7.28 -15.78 -1.59
C VAL A 495 7.16 -14.26 -1.44
N ALA A 496 8.27 -13.54 -1.32
CA ALA A 496 8.27 -12.08 -1.21
C ALA A 496 7.61 -11.40 -2.41
N SER A 497 7.89 -11.89 -3.63
CA SER A 497 7.28 -11.38 -4.86
C SER A 497 5.77 -11.56 -4.86
N VAL A 498 5.26 -12.76 -4.53
CA VAL A 498 3.81 -13.01 -4.52
C VAL A 498 3.11 -12.28 -3.35
N CYS A 499 3.79 -12.13 -2.20
CA CYS A 499 3.27 -11.33 -1.09
C CYS A 499 3.08 -9.85 -1.46
N THR A 500 3.95 -9.31 -2.31
CA THR A 500 3.97 -7.90 -2.71
C THR A 500 3.14 -7.60 -3.98
N GLU A 501 2.31 -8.54 -4.41
CA GLU A 501 1.39 -8.33 -5.53
C GLU A 501 0.43 -7.14 -5.26
N PRO A 502 0.12 -6.30 -6.26
CA PRO A 502 -0.71 -5.11 -6.07
C PRO A 502 -2.13 -5.44 -5.57
N PHE A 503 -2.71 -6.56 -6.00
CA PHE A 503 -4.06 -6.98 -5.60
C PHE A 503 -4.00 -8.12 -4.59
N SER A 504 -4.75 -7.99 -3.49
CA SER A 504 -4.79 -8.96 -2.40
C SER A 504 -5.21 -10.36 -2.81
N THR A 505 -6.00 -10.51 -3.88
CA THR A 505 -6.47 -11.81 -4.38
C THR A 505 -5.36 -12.73 -4.86
N PHE A 506 -4.23 -12.17 -5.30
CA PHE A 506 -3.07 -12.93 -5.76
C PHE A 506 -2.03 -13.20 -4.68
N ARG A 507 -2.16 -12.54 -3.53
CA ARG A 507 -1.25 -12.78 -2.40
C ARG A 507 -1.53 -14.18 -1.82
N PRO A 508 -0.58 -14.81 -1.10
CA PRO A 508 -0.81 -16.01 -0.30
C PRO A 508 -1.37 -15.69 1.10
N THR A 509 -1.86 -16.68 1.85
CA THR A 509 -2.17 -16.46 3.27
C THR A 509 -0.89 -16.49 4.11
N MET A 510 -0.93 -16.04 5.36
CA MET A 510 0.25 -16.13 6.23
C MET A 510 0.63 -17.58 6.56
N GLU A 511 -0.31 -18.52 6.52
CA GLU A 511 -0.06 -19.97 6.68
C GLU A 511 0.72 -20.52 5.49
N ASP A 512 0.36 -20.11 4.26
CA ASP A 512 1.11 -20.46 3.06
C ASP A 512 2.53 -19.87 3.14
N VAL A 513 2.65 -18.58 3.48
CA VAL A 513 3.96 -17.91 3.67
C VAL A 513 4.82 -18.64 4.69
N LEU A 514 4.26 -18.97 5.86
CA LEU A 514 4.98 -19.65 6.93
C LEU A 514 5.54 -21.01 6.44
N ARG A 515 4.71 -21.80 5.77
CA ARG A 515 5.11 -23.12 5.22
C ARG A 515 6.30 -22.97 4.28
N GLU A 516 6.22 -22.01 3.36
CA GLU A 516 7.29 -21.79 2.37
C GLU A 516 8.60 -21.31 3.00
N LEU A 517 8.53 -20.51 4.06
CA LEU A 517 9.73 -20.09 4.80
C LEU A 517 10.33 -21.24 5.62
N GLU A 518 9.51 -22.09 6.23
CA GLU A 518 9.97 -23.29 6.95
C GLU A 518 10.66 -24.27 5.99
N ASP A 519 10.09 -24.49 4.81
CA ASP A 519 10.70 -25.31 3.75
C ASP A 519 12.04 -24.70 3.28
N ALA A 520 12.11 -23.38 3.07
CA ALA A 520 13.35 -22.69 2.73
C ALA A 520 14.44 -22.88 3.81
N LEU A 521 14.07 -22.82 5.09
CA LEU A 521 15.01 -23.03 6.19
C LEU A 521 15.52 -24.48 6.25
N ILE A 522 14.66 -25.46 5.95
CA ILE A 522 15.06 -26.86 5.86
C ILE A 522 16.09 -27.05 4.74
N ILE A 523 15.84 -26.47 3.55
CA ILE A 523 16.78 -26.52 2.41
C ILE A 523 18.12 -25.89 2.80
N GLU A 524 18.10 -24.72 3.43
CA GLU A 524 19.30 -24.01 3.87
C GLU A 524 20.14 -24.82 4.86
N ASN A 525 19.49 -25.43 5.86
CA ASN A 525 20.16 -26.24 6.87
C ASN A 525 20.77 -27.51 6.25
N ASN A 526 20.03 -28.20 5.37
CA ASN A 526 20.52 -29.38 4.68
C ASN A 526 21.74 -29.06 3.81
N ALA A 527 21.72 -27.93 3.08
CA ALA A 527 22.86 -27.47 2.30
C ALA A 527 24.07 -27.16 3.19
N SER A 528 23.84 -26.48 4.32
CA SER A 528 24.90 -26.16 5.30
C SER A 528 25.53 -27.41 5.92
N GLU A 529 24.74 -28.43 6.25
CA GLU A 529 25.22 -29.71 6.77
C GLU A 529 26.04 -30.48 5.73
N TYR A 530 25.55 -30.51 4.48
CA TYR A 530 26.29 -31.12 3.38
C TYR A 530 27.67 -30.45 3.20
N MET A 531 27.72 -29.12 3.19
CA MET A 531 28.97 -28.36 3.08
C MET A 531 29.95 -28.64 4.24
N ARG A 532 29.46 -28.76 5.48
CA ARG A 532 30.32 -29.16 6.62
C ARG A 532 30.85 -30.59 6.48
N SER A 533 30.05 -31.49 5.92
CA SER A 533 30.45 -32.89 5.74
C SER A 533 31.60 -33.05 4.73
N ILE A 534 31.60 -32.25 3.65
CA ILE A 534 32.69 -32.25 2.66
C ILE A 534 33.96 -31.60 3.20
N GLU A 535 33.86 -30.56 4.04
CA GLU A 535 35.02 -29.93 4.68
C GLU A 535 35.67 -30.86 5.70
N SER A 536 34.85 -31.59 6.47
CA SER A 536 35.32 -32.58 7.44
C SER A 536 36.01 -33.78 6.77
N THR A 537 35.63 -34.13 5.54
CA THR A 537 36.26 -35.23 4.78
C THR A 537 37.42 -34.75 3.90
N GLY A 538 37.44 -33.47 3.50
CA GLY A 538 38.49 -32.84 2.69
C GLY A 538 39.85 -32.68 3.38
N THR A 539 39.93 -32.88 4.70
CA THR A 539 41.23 -32.94 5.41
C THR A 539 41.93 -34.30 5.23
N LEU A 540 41.27 -35.28 4.59
CA LEU A 540 41.78 -36.62 4.29
C LEU A 540 41.44 -37.04 2.85
N GLY A 541 41.74 -36.21 1.84
CA GLY A 541 41.47 -36.64 0.47
C GLY A 541 41.81 -35.65 -0.64
N SER A 542 43.07 -35.67 -1.05
CA SER A 542 43.55 -35.01 -2.28
C SER A 542 42.81 -35.51 -3.54
N ASN A 543 42.43 -34.57 -4.40
CA ASN A 543 42.18 -34.72 -5.84
C ASN A 543 41.15 -35.79 -6.30
N ARG A 544 39.86 -35.42 -6.32
CA ARG A 544 38.92 -35.77 -7.38
C ARG A 544 37.65 -34.93 -7.21
N TYR A 545 37.00 -34.55 -8.32
CA TYR A 545 35.79 -33.72 -8.42
C TYR A 545 36.02 -32.21 -8.55
N GLN A 546 36.49 -31.81 -9.73
CA GLN A 546 36.43 -30.42 -10.20
C GLN A 546 35.61 -30.30 -11.51
N SER A 547 34.64 -31.18 -11.75
CA SER A 547 33.99 -31.28 -13.07
C SER A 547 32.47 -31.40 -13.10
N ILE A 548 31.74 -31.01 -12.05
CA ILE A 548 30.25 -31.11 -12.07
C ILE A 548 29.55 -29.74 -12.17
N ASP A 549 30.17 -28.63 -11.79
CA ASP A 549 29.54 -27.29 -11.95
C ASP A 549 29.84 -26.65 -13.31
N ARG A 550 29.11 -27.10 -14.35
CA ARG A 550 28.86 -26.23 -15.53
C ARG A 550 27.72 -26.64 -16.47
N LYS A 551 26.89 -27.64 -16.14
CA LYS A 551 25.91 -28.18 -17.11
C LYS A 551 24.43 -28.10 -16.73
N MET A 552 24.04 -27.43 -15.65
CA MET A 552 22.61 -27.25 -15.31
C MET A 552 21.96 -25.96 -15.84
N PHE A 553 22.71 -25.01 -16.39
CA PHE A 553 22.16 -23.79 -17.01
C PHE A 553 22.51 -23.70 -18.50
N ALA A 554 21.98 -24.62 -19.32
CA ALA A 554 22.04 -24.51 -20.78
C ALA A 554 20.86 -25.15 -21.54
N SER A 555 19.83 -25.66 -20.86
CA SER A 555 18.67 -26.24 -21.53
C SER A 555 17.36 -25.78 -20.90
N GLY A 556 17.03 -24.52 -21.15
CA GLY A 556 15.76 -23.89 -20.78
C GLY A 556 15.31 -22.88 -21.82
N SER A 557 15.50 -23.19 -23.10
CA SER A 557 14.95 -22.40 -24.20
C SER A 557 14.51 -23.35 -25.31
N ALA A 558 13.31 -23.91 -25.17
CA ALA A 558 12.61 -24.52 -26.29
C ALA A 558 11.16 -24.04 -26.27
N ARG A 559 10.85 -23.22 -27.28
CA ARG A 559 9.51 -22.78 -27.65
C ARG A 559 8.58 -23.99 -27.78
N ILE A 560 7.43 -23.95 -27.11
CA ILE A 560 6.34 -24.89 -27.38
C ILE A 560 5.62 -24.39 -28.63
N ASP A 561 5.88 -25.04 -29.76
CA ASP A 561 5.10 -24.92 -30.97
C ASP A 561 4.07 -26.06 -30.98
N SER A 562 2.80 -25.70 -30.88
CA SER A 562 1.67 -26.62 -30.81
C SER A 562 1.30 -27.09 -32.20
N THR A 563 1.75 -28.28 -32.63
CA THR A 563 0.99 -29.14 -33.57
C THR A 563 1.62 -30.54 -33.66
N LYS A 564 0.91 -31.55 -33.13
CA LYS A 564 0.57 -32.84 -33.78
C LYS A 564 0.20 -33.88 -32.72
N GLY A 565 -1.03 -34.38 -32.85
CA GLY A 565 -1.55 -35.45 -32.00
C GLY A 565 -0.94 -36.81 -32.28
N HIS A 566 -0.86 -37.63 -31.24
CA HIS A 566 -0.91 -39.07 -31.37
C HIS A 566 -1.55 -39.68 -30.12
N LEU A 567 -2.60 -40.47 -30.36
CA LEU A 567 -3.26 -41.31 -29.36
C LEU A 567 -2.25 -42.27 -28.72
N GLN A 568 -2.33 -42.45 -27.41
CA GLN A 568 -1.88 -43.68 -26.77
C GLN A 568 -2.88 -44.16 -25.71
N THR A 569 -3.13 -45.46 -25.83
CA THR A 569 -4.15 -46.34 -25.26
C THR A 569 -3.87 -46.70 -23.79
N MET A 570 -4.94 -46.84 -23.00
CA MET A 570 -4.88 -47.37 -21.63
C MET A 570 -4.54 -48.88 -21.58
N PRO A 571 -3.84 -49.36 -20.54
CA PRO A 571 -3.65 -50.79 -20.31
C PRO A 571 -4.80 -51.44 -19.51
N PRO A 572 -5.02 -52.75 -19.66
CA PRO A 572 -6.21 -53.44 -19.17
C PRO A 572 -6.10 -53.91 -17.72
N SER A 573 -7.24 -53.93 -17.04
CA SER A 573 -7.50 -54.65 -15.79
C SER A 573 -7.77 -56.15 -16.05
N LEU A 574 -7.61 -57.00 -15.03
CA LEU A 574 -8.30 -58.30 -14.74
C LEU A 574 -7.48 -59.11 -13.69
N PRO A 575 -8.05 -60.14 -13.01
CA PRO A 575 -9.43 -60.36 -12.59
C PRO A 575 -9.64 -60.88 -11.14
N ARG A 576 -10.89 -60.66 -10.68
CA ARG A 576 -11.67 -61.25 -9.57
C ARG A 576 -11.32 -60.86 -8.13
#